data_AF-A0A6L7N5M0-F1
#
_entry.id   AF-A0A6L7N5M0-F1
#
_cell.length_a   1.000
_cell.length_b   1.000
_cell.length_c   1.000
_cell.angle_alpha   90.00
_cell.angle_beta   90.00
_cell.angle_gamma   90.00
#
_symmetry.space_group_name_H-M   'P 1'
#
loop_
_entity.id
_entity.type
_entity.pdbx_description
1 polymer ?
#
loop_
_entity_poly.entity_id
_entity_poly.type
_entity_poly.pdbx_seq_one_letter_code
_entity_poly.pdbx_strand_id
1 'polypeptide(L)' 'MEDYIQCQIRSGSYANLSEVVRAGMRLLMERDNALQFYALKADLEEALREAESGRFETFDPQAYEPDA' A
#
# COMPACT_ATOMS: atom_id res chain seq x y z
N MET A 1 -17.50 -1.69 20.67
CA MET A 1 -16.04 -1.82 20.41
C MET A 1 -15.31 -2.20 21.68
N GLU A 2 -15.53 -1.49 22.78
CA GLU A 2 -14.93 -1.81 24.08
C GLU A 2 -15.22 -3.24 24.56
N ASP A 3 -16.48 -3.70 24.50
CA ASP A 3 -16.83 -5.08 24.88
C ASP A 3 -16.12 -6.14 24.05
N TYR A 4 -15.92 -5.89 22.75
CA TYR A 4 -15.18 -6.79 21.87
C TYR A 4 -13.71 -6.89 22.29
N ILE A 5 -13.07 -5.76 22.59
CA ILE A 5 -11.69 -5.72 23.09
C ILE A 5 -11.58 -6.46 24.42
N GLN A 6 -12.53 -6.22 25.35
CA GLN A 6 -12.55 -6.88 26.65
C GLN A 6 -12.75 -8.39 26.54
N CYS A 7 -13.57 -8.86 25.60
CA CYS A 7 -13.71 -10.28 25.30
C CYS A 7 -12.39 -10.88 24.79
N GLN A 8 -11.68 -10.20 23.89
CA GLN A 8 -10.41 -10.68 23.34
C GLN A 8 -9.26 -10.71 24.36
N ILE A 9 -9.29 -9.82 25.36
CA ILE A 9 -8.34 -9.87 26.48
C ILE A 9 -8.72 -11.02 27.43
N ARG A 10 -10.01 -11.14 27.77
CA ARG A 10 -10.50 -12.18 28.67
C ARG A 10 -10.34 -13.59 28.12
N SER A 11 -10.42 -13.77 26.80
CA SER A 11 -10.13 -15.04 26.13
C SER A 11 -8.64 -15.40 26.12
N GLY A 12 -7.76 -14.47 26.52
CA GLY A 12 -6.31 -14.63 26.44
C GLY A 12 -5.74 -14.45 25.03
N SER A 13 -6.55 -13.98 24.07
CA SER A 13 -6.07 -13.69 22.70
C SER A 13 -5.11 -12.51 22.66
N TYR A 14 -5.22 -11.59 23.62
CA TYR A 14 -4.27 -10.48 23.84
C TYR A 14 -4.07 -10.24 25.34
N ALA A 15 -2.89 -9.77 25.73
CA ALA A 15 -2.57 -9.52 27.14
C ALA A 15 -3.12 -8.18 27.66
N ASN A 16 -3.33 -7.20 26.78
CA ASN A 16 -3.81 -5.86 27.13
C ASN A 16 -4.36 -5.09 25.92
N LEU A 17 -5.02 -3.96 26.21
CA LEU A 17 -5.58 -3.05 25.20
C LEU A 17 -4.53 -2.59 24.17
N SER A 18 -3.33 -2.22 24.61
CA SER A 18 -2.29 -1.71 23.71
C SER A 18 -1.87 -2.73 22.66
N GLU A 19 -1.94 -4.02 22.99
CA GLU A 19 -1.66 -5.10 22.04
C GLU A 19 -2.77 -5.24 20.99
N VAL A 20 -4.03 -5.13 21.40
CA VAL A 20 -5.18 -5.13 20.49
C VAL A 20 -5.10 -3.97 19.49
N VAL A 21 -4.75 -2.77 19.98
CA VAL A 21 -4.58 -1.58 19.13
C VAL A 21 -3.43 -1.77 18.14
N ARG A 22 -2.27 -2.29 18.57
CA ARG A 22 -1.14 -2.56 17.66
C ARG A 22 -1.49 -3.62 16.61
N ALA A 23 -2.22 -4.67 16.98
CA ALA A 23 -2.66 -5.68 16.04
C ALA A 23 -3.62 -5.10 15.00
N GLY A 24 -4.58 -4.28 15.43
CA GLY A 24 -5.48 -3.56 14.53
C GLY A 24 -4.72 -2.61 13.58
N MET A 25 -3.78 -1.83 14.10
CA MET A 25 -2.93 -0.96 13.27
C MET A 25 -2.12 -1.74 12.24
N ARG A 26 -1.52 -2.87 12.63
CA ARG A 26 -0.74 -3.71 11.70
C ARG A 26 -1.60 -4.18 10.53
N LEU A 27 -2.83 -4.64 10.81
CA LEU A 27 -3.78 -5.06 9.78
C LEU A 27 -4.13 -3.91 8.82
N LEU A 28 -4.33 -2.70 9.35
CA LEU A 28 -4.59 -1.52 8.53
C LEU A 28 -3.38 -1.18 7.64
N MET A 29 -2.17 -1.19 8.21
CA MET A 29 -0.94 -0.95 7.46
C MET A 29 -0.72 -1.98 6.35
N GLU A 30 -0.96 -3.26 6.62
CA GLU A 30 -0.86 -4.34 5.61
C GLU A 30 -1.85 -4.12 4.47
N ARG A 31 -3.10 -3.75 4.79
CA ARG A 31 -4.12 -3.44 3.79
C ARG A 31 -3.73 -2.22 2.96
N ASP A 32 -3.27 -1.15 3.60
CA ASP A 32 -2.90 0.09 2.91
C ASP A 32 -1.69 -0.13 1.99
N ASN A 33 -0.70 -0.92 2.42
CA ASN A 33 0.41 -1.35 1.57
C ASN A 33 -0.06 -2.17 0.37
N ALA A 34 -1.01 -3.10 0.55
CA ALA A 34 -1.57 -3.87 -0.55
C ALA A 34 -2.30 -2.97 -1.56
N LEU A 35 -3.06 -1.97 -1.09
CA LEU A 35 -3.74 -1.00 -1.94
C LEU A 35 -2.73 -0.18 -2.76
N GLN A 36 -1.66 0.32 -2.15
CA GLN A 36 -0.60 1.05 -2.84
C GLN A 36 0.07 0.18 -3.91
N PHE A 37 0.36 -1.09 -3.59
CA PHE A 37 0.92 -2.03 -4.54
C PHE A 37 -0.01 -2.24 -5.75
N TYR A 38 -1.30 -2.47 -5.53
CA TYR A 38 -2.24 -2.70 -6.63
C TYR A 38 -2.49 -1.44 -7.47
N ALA A 39 -2.49 -0.26 -6.86
CA ALA A 39 -2.56 1.00 -7.60
C ALA A 39 -1.36 1.14 -8.54
N LEU A 40 -0.13 1.01 -8.00
CA LEU A 40 1.09 1.08 -8.81
C LEU A 40 1.11 0.00 -9.91
N LYS A 41 0.68 -1.22 -9.60
CA LYS A 41 0.59 -2.31 -10.59
C LYS A 41 -0.36 -1.96 -11.73
N ALA A 42 -1.53 -1.40 -11.42
CA ALA A 42 -2.51 -0.99 -12.43
C ALA A 42 -1.94 0.11 -13.34
N ASP A 43 -1.29 1.13 -12.74
CA ASP A 43 -0.67 2.23 -13.48
C ASP A 43 0.41 1.72 -14.45
N LEU A 44 1.27 0.79 -13.99
CA LEU A 44 2.31 0.19 -14.82
C LEU A 44 1.74 -0.72 -15.92
N GLU A 45 0.68 -1.48 -15.64
CA GLU A 45 -0.01 -2.31 -16.64
C GLU A 45 -0.71 -1.47 -17.72
N GLU A 46 -1.20 -0.28 -17.35
CA GLU A 46 -1.70 0.69 -18.32
C GLU A 46 -0.58 1.28 -19.17
N ALA A 47 0.47 1.81 -18.55
CA ALA A 47 1.63 2.35 -19.26
C ALA A 47 2.27 1.34 -20.22
N LEU A 48 2.36 0.06 -19.82
CA LEU A 48 2.85 -1.02 -20.67
C LEU A 48 1.96 -1.22 -21.90
N ARG A 49 0.64 -1.27 -21.72
CA ARG A 49 -0.31 -1.40 -22.84
C ARG A 49 -0.23 -0.21 -23.80
N GLU A 50 0.00 0.98 -23.28
CA GLU A 50 0.21 2.18 -24.10
C GLU A 50 1.47 2.04 -24.95
N ALA A 51 2.60 1.70 -24.32
CA ALA A 51 3.88 1.50 -24.98
C ALA A 51 3.82 0.39 -26.04
N GLU A 52 3.20 -0.76 -25.74
CA GLU A 52 2.99 -1.87 -26.68
C GLU A 52 2.12 -1.47 -27.87
N SER A 53 1.16 -0.57 -27.66
CA SER A 53 0.34 0.01 -28.74
C SER A 53 1.05 1.08 -29.57
N GLY A 54 2.33 1.35 -29.26
CA GLY A 54 3.13 2.40 -29.90
C GLY A 54 2.87 3.81 -29.38
N ARG A 55 2.09 3.97 -28.30
CA ARG A 55 1.89 5.25 -27.61
C ARG A 55 3.01 5.45 -26.58
N PHE A 56 4.20 5.74 -27.07
CA PHE A 56 5.32 6.17 -26.24
C PHE A 56 6.15 7.22 -26.98
N GLU A 57 6.92 8.00 -26.22
CA GLU A 57 7.86 8.97 -26.75
C GLU A 57 9.27 8.63 -26.26
N THR A 58 10.27 8.97 -27.06
CA THR A 58 11.66 8.83 -26.62
C THR A 58 11.99 9.96 -25.65
N PHE A 59 12.45 9.60 -24.46
CA PHE A 59 12.86 10.58 -23.45
C PHE A 59 14.35 10.92 -23.60
N ASP A 60 14.67 12.20 -23.74
CA ASP A 60 16.05 12.72 -23.71
C ASP A 60 16.32 13.39 -22.35
N PRO A 61 17.07 12.72 -21.45
CA PRO A 61 17.37 13.26 -20.13
C PRO A 61 18.19 14.56 -20.17
N GLN A 62 19.09 14.71 -21.14
CA GLN A 62 19.96 15.89 -21.25
C GLN A 62 19.18 17.11 -21.75
N ALA A 63 18.19 16.90 -22.62
CA ALA A 63 17.28 17.97 -23.03
C ALA A 63 16.32 18.38 -21.90
N TYR A 64 15.93 17.43 -21.04
CA TYR A 64 15.02 17.66 -19.92
C TYR A 64 15.69 18.36 -18.73
N GLU A 65 16.89 17.90 -18.35
CA GLU A 65 17.73 18.50 -17.30
C GLU A 65 19.14 18.76 -17.84
N PRO A 66 19.36 19.89 -18.55
CA PRO A 66 20.64 20.17 -19.20
C PRO A 66 21.80 20.43 -18.23
N ASP A 67 21.50 20.71 -16.97
CA ASP A 67 22.47 21.10 -15.92
C ASP A 67 22.68 20.02 -14.84
N ALA A 68 22.12 18.81 -15.00
CA ALA A 68 22.23 17.70 -14.04
C ALA A 68 23.60 16.98 -14.07
#